data_AF-A0A964WWK8-F1
#
_entry.id   AF-A0A964WWK8-F1
#
_cell.length_a   1.000
_cell.length_b   1.000
_cell.length_c   1.000
_cell.angle_alpha   90.00
_cell.angle_beta   90.00
_cell.angle_gamma   90.00
#
_symmetry.space_group_name_H-M   'P 1'
#
loop_
_entity.id
_entity.type
_entity.pdbx_description
1 polymer ?
#
loop_
_entity_poly.entity_id
_entity_poly.type
_entity_poly.pdbx_seq_one_letter_code
_entity_poly.pdbx_strand_id
1 'polypeptide(L)'
;MDFLGEYDKIVTYIMIGFAILYVAIEVILNVNEAKGDTSNIILLKAAQKKLFFIPFALGAILAHLFLGTEDPNYRMSDSMNPVLILFGVALLSIGIAFLLRLNKKIPIWVLSILLGLGLLYGHLFWSMNYMEAL
;
A
#
# COMPACT_ATOMS: atom_id res chain seq x y z
N MET A 1 -31.40 -1.02 2.74
CA MET A 1 -30.30 -0.31 2.07
C MET A 1 -29.04 -1.08 2.39
N ASP A 2 -28.65 -2.00 1.51
CA ASP A 2 -27.54 -2.94 1.72
C ASP A 2 -26.48 -2.76 0.63
N PHE A 3 -26.17 -1.49 0.33
CA PHE A 3 -25.25 -1.12 -0.75
C PHE A 3 -23.78 -1.31 -0.36
N LEU A 4 -23.48 -1.70 0.88
CA LEU A 4 -22.10 -1.89 1.37
C LEU A 4 -21.72 -3.37 1.53
N GLY A 5 -22.68 -4.28 1.74
CA GLY A 5 -22.41 -5.68 2.06
C GLY A 5 -21.83 -6.54 0.91
N GLU A 6 -22.04 -6.15 -0.36
CA GLU A 6 -21.43 -6.83 -1.51
C GLU A 6 -20.01 -6.34 -1.81
N TYR A 7 -19.73 -5.04 -1.67
CA TYR A 7 -18.40 -4.49 -1.92
C TYR A 7 -17.38 -5.00 -0.91
N ASP A 8 -17.76 -5.11 0.37
CA ASP A 8 -16.89 -5.68 1.41
C ASP A 8 -16.47 -7.10 1.09
N LYS A 9 -17.39 -7.93 0.54
CA LYS A 9 -17.07 -9.30 0.12
C LYS A 9 -16.13 -9.33 -1.06
N ILE A 10 -16.36 -8.47 -2.07
CA ILE A 10 -15.48 -8.36 -3.24
C ILE A 10 -14.07 -7.94 -2.82
N VAL A 11 -13.94 -6.89 -2.01
CA VAL A 11 -12.65 -6.44 -1.47
C VAL A 11 -11.98 -7.54 -0.67
N THR A 12 -12.74 -8.24 0.18
CA THR A 12 -12.24 -9.39 0.96
C THR A 12 -11.71 -10.50 0.06
N TYR A 13 -12.45 -10.90 -0.99
CA TYR A 13 -12.00 -11.93 -1.94
C TYR A 13 -10.77 -11.50 -2.73
N ILE A 14 -10.69 -10.23 -3.14
CA ILE A 14 -9.50 -9.67 -3.79
C ILE A 14 -8.29 -9.76 -2.84
N MET A 15 -8.46 -9.40 -1.57
CA MET A 15 -7.39 -9.47 -0.58
C MET A 15 -6.93 -10.90 -0.30
N ILE A 16 -7.87 -11.84 -0.17
CA ILE A 16 -7.57 -13.27 -0.04
C ILE A 16 -6.81 -13.77 -1.27
N GLY A 17 -7.22 -13.37 -2.48
CA GLY A 17 -6.53 -13.69 -3.72
C GLY A 17 -5.08 -13.20 -3.73
N PHE A 18 -4.83 -11.95 -3.30
CA PHE A 18 -3.47 -11.43 -3.16
C PHE A 18 -2.64 -12.19 -2.12
N ALA A 19 -3.24 -12.57 -0.99
CA ALA A 19 -2.54 -13.34 0.04
C ALA A 19 -2.14 -14.73 -0.47
N ILE A 20 -3.05 -15.45 -1.14
CA ILE A 20 -2.77 -16.76 -1.75
C ILE A 20 -1.66 -16.64 -2.79
N LEU A 21 -1.75 -15.63 -3.66
CA LEU A 21 -0.73 -15.38 -4.69
C LEU A 21 0.64 -15.11 -4.07
N TYR A 22 0.70 -14.30 -3.01
CA TYR A 22 1.94 -14.02 -2.29
C TYR A 22 2.56 -15.29 -1.70
N VAL A 23 1.75 -16.12 -1.04
CA VAL A 23 2.22 -17.41 -0.48
C VAL A 23 2.69 -18.35 -1.59
N ALA A 24 1.96 -18.45 -2.70
CA ALA A 24 2.37 -19.28 -3.83
C ALA A 24 3.71 -18.83 -4.43
N ILE A 25 3.92 -17.52 -4.58
CA ILE A 25 5.20 -16.96 -5.02
C ILE A 25 6.32 -17.32 -4.03
N GLU A 26 6.08 -17.16 -2.73
CA GLU A 26 7.07 -17.48 -1.71
C GLU A 26 7.46 -18.98 -1.71
N VAL A 27 6.47 -19.87 -1.88
CA VAL A 27 6.69 -21.31 -2.00
C VAL A 27 7.51 -21.63 -3.26
N ILE A 28 7.17 -21.06 -4.42
CA ILE A 28 7.91 -21.27 -5.67
C ILE A 28 9.37 -20.80 -5.54
N LEU A 29 9.59 -19.63 -4.95
CA LEU A 29 10.93 -19.08 -4.75
C LEU A 29 11.78 -19.94 -3.80
N ASN A 30 11.15 -20.45 -2.73
CA ASN A 30 11.83 -21.33 -1.76
C ASN A 30 12.14 -22.72 -2.35
N VAL A 31 11.23 -23.30 -3.15
CA VAL A 31 11.43 -24.61 -3.80
C VAL A 31 12.48 -24.55 -4.90
N ASN A 32 12.63 -23.43 -5.59
CA ASN A 32 13.64 -23.26 -6.64
C ASN A 32 15.07 -23.04 -6.11
N GLU A 33 15.32 -23.10 -4.79
CA GLU A 33 16.62 -22.84 -4.13
C GLU A 33 17.37 -21.61 -4.70
N ALA A 34 16.62 -20.60 -5.16
CA ALA A 34 17.19 -19.43 -5.81
C ALA A 34 17.83 -18.53 -4.74
N LYS A 35 19.11 -18.83 -4.41
CA LYS A 35 19.90 -18.05 -3.44
C LYS A 35 19.91 -16.57 -3.87
N GLY A 36 19.17 -15.74 -3.14
CA GLY A 36 19.13 -14.29 -3.34
C GLY A 36 17.92 -13.74 -4.11
N ASP A 37 16.93 -14.55 -4.47
CA ASP A 37 15.64 -14.10 -5.02
C ASP A 37 14.49 -14.49 -4.07
N THR A 38 14.46 -13.83 -2.91
CA THR A 38 13.29 -13.86 -2.02
C THR A 38 12.26 -12.83 -2.48
N SER A 39 10.98 -13.04 -2.14
CA SER A 39 9.90 -12.07 -2.44
C SER A 39 10.25 -10.65 -1.95
N ASN A 40 10.88 -10.55 -0.77
CA ASN A 40 11.39 -9.30 -0.20
C ASN A 40 12.40 -8.58 -1.12
N ILE A 41 13.34 -9.32 -1.72
CA ILE A 41 14.33 -8.74 -2.65
C ILE A 41 13.65 -8.32 -3.95
N ILE A 42 12.68 -9.08 -4.44
CA ILE A 42 11.90 -8.74 -5.64
C ILE A 42 11.08 -7.47 -5.40
N LEU A 43 10.38 -7.39 -4.27
CA LEU A 43 9.63 -6.21 -3.82
C LEU A 43 10.55 -4.99 -3.69
N LEU A 44 11.73 -5.15 -3.09
CA LEU A 44 12.71 -4.08 -2.99
C LEU A 44 13.20 -3.63 -4.38
N LYS A 45 13.53 -4.55 -5.29
CA LYS A 45 13.94 -4.24 -6.67
C LYS A 45 12.82 -3.52 -7.45
N ALA A 46 11.56 -3.91 -7.21
CA ALA A 46 10.38 -3.30 -7.82
C ALA A 46 10.14 -1.88 -7.28
N ALA A 47 10.22 -1.71 -5.96
CA ALA A 47 10.12 -0.43 -5.27
C ALA A 47 11.27 0.52 -5.64
N GLN A 48 12.48 0.01 -5.85
CA GLN A 48 13.60 0.82 -6.33
C GLN A 48 13.47 1.25 -7.80
N LYS A 49 12.45 0.78 -8.53
CA LYS A 49 12.26 1.09 -9.96
C LYS A 49 10.90 1.74 -10.20
N LYS A 50 9.99 1.03 -10.88
CA LYS A 50 8.73 1.58 -11.39
C LYS A 50 7.62 1.62 -10.34
N LEU A 51 7.80 0.93 -9.23
CA LEU A 51 6.80 0.78 -8.17
C LEU A 51 7.25 1.44 -6.87
N PHE A 52 7.94 2.57 -6.96
CA PHE A 52 8.49 3.29 -5.80
C PHE A 52 7.44 3.86 -4.86
N PHE A 53 6.16 3.86 -5.24
CA PHE A 53 5.07 4.22 -4.34
C PHE A 53 4.71 3.10 -3.34
N ILE A 54 5.16 1.86 -3.54
CA ILE A 54 4.85 0.72 -2.66
C ILE A 54 5.10 1.06 -1.18
N PRO A 55 6.25 1.63 -0.78
CA PRO A 55 6.48 2.03 0.61
C PRO A 55 5.45 3.03 1.13
N PHE A 56 5.03 4.02 0.32
CA PHE A 56 3.99 4.97 0.70
C PHE A 56 2.65 4.29 0.95
N ALA A 57 2.22 3.42 0.03
CA ALA A 57 0.96 2.69 0.19
C ALA A 57 0.99 1.76 1.41
N LEU A 58 2.12 1.08 1.64
CA LEU A 58 2.31 0.23 2.81
C LEU A 58 2.26 1.04 4.11
N GLY A 59 2.90 2.22 4.16
CA GLY A 59 2.80 3.13 5.30
C GLY A 59 1.37 3.60 5.54
N ALA A 60 0.65 3.97 4.49
CA ALA A 60 -0.74 4.43 4.60
C ALA A 60 -1.66 3.34 5.14
N ILE A 61 -1.55 2.11 4.63
CA ILE A 61 -2.34 0.97 5.10
C ILE A 61 -1.98 0.63 6.56
N LEU A 62 -0.69 0.58 6.90
CA LEU A 62 -0.24 0.30 8.27
C LEU A 62 -0.78 1.32 9.27
N ALA A 63 -0.71 2.61 8.93
CA ALA A 63 -1.22 3.64 9.84
C ALA A 63 -2.75 3.64 9.89
N HIS A 64 -3.44 3.41 8.78
CA HIS A 64 -4.89 3.24 8.76
C HIS A 64 -5.36 2.11 9.68
N LEU A 65 -4.66 0.96 9.67
CA LEU A 65 -5.03 -0.22 10.45
C LEU A 65 -4.60 -0.16 11.92
N PHE A 66 -3.43 0.43 12.22
CA PHE A 66 -2.81 0.28 13.55
C PHE A 66 -2.51 1.60 14.27
N LEU A 67 -2.44 2.71 13.54
CA LEU A 67 -2.04 4.02 14.07
C LEU A 67 -3.06 5.06 13.64
N GLY A 68 -4.36 4.81 13.73
CA GLY A 68 -5.36 5.83 13.40
C GLY A 68 -5.40 6.95 14.44
N THR A 69 -5.54 8.21 14.01
CA THR A 69 -5.87 9.32 14.93
C THR A 69 -7.31 9.26 15.43
N GLU A 70 -7.54 9.68 16.67
CA GLU A 70 -8.87 9.86 17.27
C GLU A 70 -9.42 11.29 17.06
N ASP A 71 -8.59 12.21 16.56
CA ASP A 71 -8.99 13.61 16.37
C ASP A 71 -10.04 13.73 15.23
N PRO A 72 -11.26 14.20 15.53
CA PRO A 72 -12.34 14.29 14.56
C PRO A 72 -12.08 15.31 13.44
N ASN A 73 -11.12 16.22 13.57
CA ASN A 73 -10.79 17.21 12.54
C ASN A 73 -10.12 16.60 11.31
N TYR A 74 -9.61 15.37 11.41
CA TYR A 74 -8.95 14.66 10.31
C TYR A 74 -9.81 13.55 9.70
N ARG A 75 -11.13 13.58 9.93
CA ARG A 75 -12.12 12.64 9.38
C ARG A 75 -12.30 12.78 7.86
N MET A 76 -11.41 12.18 7.08
CA MET A 76 -11.73 11.76 5.71
C MET A 76 -12.40 10.37 5.67
N SER A 77 -12.41 9.75 6.84
CA SER A 77 -12.73 8.37 7.11
C SER A 77 -14.23 8.10 7.16
N ASP A 78 -14.72 7.61 6.04
CA ASP A 78 -15.38 6.30 5.87
C ASP A 78 -15.82 6.22 4.39
N SER A 79 -14.99 6.82 3.53
CA SER A 79 -15.33 7.17 2.16
C SER A 79 -14.32 6.51 1.23
N MET A 80 -14.70 6.27 -0.01
CA MET A 80 -13.80 5.70 -1.03
C MET A 80 -12.62 6.64 -1.37
N ASN A 81 -12.64 7.89 -0.89
CA ASN A 81 -11.70 8.94 -1.26
C ASN A 81 -10.24 8.61 -0.92
N PRO A 82 -9.87 8.14 0.29
CA PRO A 82 -8.48 7.85 0.62
C PRO A 82 -7.90 6.71 -0.24
N VAL A 83 -8.74 5.74 -0.60
CA VAL A 83 -8.40 4.62 -1.49
C VAL A 83 -8.18 5.13 -2.92
N LEU A 84 -9.04 6.03 -3.42
CA LEU A 84 -8.87 6.65 -4.73
C LEU A 84 -7.60 7.51 -4.81
N ILE A 85 -7.24 8.21 -3.73
CA ILE A 85 -5.99 8.96 -3.64
C ILE A 85 -4.80 8.01 -3.72
N LEU A 86 -4.81 6.90 -2.96
CA LEU A 86 -3.75 5.88 -3.04
C LEU A 86 -3.62 5.30 -4.44
N PHE A 87 -4.75 4.96 -5.08
CA PHE A 87 -4.77 4.44 -6.44
C PHE A 87 -4.29 5.49 -7.46
N GLY A 88 -4.70 6.75 -7.33
CA GLY A 88 -4.25 7.85 -8.17
C GLY A 88 -2.75 8.10 -8.04
N VAL A 89 -2.21 8.10 -6.82
CA VAL A 89 -0.77 8.22 -6.56
C VAL A 89 -0.01 7.03 -7.15
N ALA A 90 -0.57 5.82 -7.07
CA ALA A 90 0.01 4.63 -7.71
C ALA A 90 0.14 4.82 -9.22
N LEU A 91 -0.95 5.21 -9.90
CA LEU A 91 -0.95 5.45 -11.34
C LEU A 91 0.00 6.59 -11.73
N LEU A 92 0.01 7.69 -10.97
CA LEU A 92 0.94 8.79 -11.19
C LEU A 92 2.39 8.33 -11.05
N SER A 93 2.71 7.50 -10.06
CA SER A 93 4.08 6.98 -9.87
C SER A 93 4.54 6.12 -11.05
N ILE A 94 3.65 5.27 -11.58
CA ILE A 94 3.91 4.46 -12.78
C ILE A 94 4.09 5.38 -13.99
N GLY A 95 3.23 6.39 -14.15
CA GLY A 95 3.30 7.38 -15.21
C GLY A 95 4.61 8.17 -15.19
N ILE A 96 5.03 8.65 -14.01
CA ILE A 96 6.31 9.34 -13.80
C ILE A 96 7.48 8.40 -14.12
N ALA A 97 7.45 7.17 -13.62
CA ALA A 97 8.51 6.19 -13.88
C ALA A 97 8.63 5.87 -15.38
N PHE A 98 7.51 5.81 -16.10
CA PHE A 98 7.45 5.61 -17.54
C PHE A 98 7.94 6.83 -18.32
N LEU A 99 7.43 8.03 -17.99
CA LEU A 99 7.75 9.29 -18.67
C LEU A 99 9.23 9.66 -18.50
N LEU A 100 9.74 9.56 -17.27
CA LEU A 100 11.14 9.86 -16.94
C LEU A 100 12.07 8.71 -17.30
N ARG A 101 11.56 7.60 -17.84
CA ARG A 101 12.30 6.37 -18.15
C ARG A 101 13.27 6.03 -17.02
N LEU A 102 12.76 5.98 -15.79
CA LEU A 102 13.58 5.77 -14.60
C LEU A 102 14.29 4.42 -14.68
N ASN A 103 15.51 4.45 -15.21
CA ASN A 103 16.42 3.31 -15.28
C ASN A 103 17.36 3.25 -14.08
N LYS A 104 17.48 4.37 -13.33
CA LYS A 104 18.28 4.43 -12.10
C LYS A 104 17.47 3.92 -10.92
N LYS A 105 18.13 3.19 -10.03
CA LYS A 105 17.54 2.74 -8.76
C LYS A 105 17.25 3.95 -7.89
N ILE A 106 16.01 4.06 -7.41
CA ILE A 106 15.63 5.03 -6.39
C ILE A 106 16.34 4.66 -5.09
N PRO A 107 17.04 5.61 -4.44
CA PRO A 107 17.83 5.32 -3.26
C PRO A 107 16.93 4.97 -2.08
N ILE A 108 17.42 4.10 -1.19
CA ILE A 108 16.65 3.56 -0.05
C ILE A 108 16.12 4.67 0.85
N TRP A 109 16.89 5.74 1.09
CA TRP A 109 16.44 6.85 1.93
C TRP A 109 15.18 7.55 1.39
N VAL A 110 15.01 7.64 0.05
CA VAL A 110 13.79 8.17 -0.56
C VAL A 110 12.61 7.22 -0.32
N LEU A 111 12.83 5.91 -0.43
CA LEU A 111 11.81 4.91 -0.12
C LEU A 111 11.38 4.96 1.36
N SER A 112 12.32 5.21 2.27
CA SER A 112 12.03 5.41 3.70
C SER A 112 11.22 6.69 3.96
N ILE A 113 11.53 7.78 3.27
CA ILE A 113 10.72 9.01 3.35
C ILE A 113 9.30 8.74 2.83
N LEU A 114 9.16 8.04 1.71
CA LEU A 114 7.85 7.67 1.16
C LEU A 114 7.05 6.81 2.14
N LEU A 115 7.70 5.87 2.83
CA LEU A 115 7.07 5.09 3.90
C LEU A 115 6.57 6.01 5.05
N GLY A 116 7.41 6.94 5.52
CA GLY A 116 7.03 7.89 6.57
C GLY A 116 5.88 8.81 6.16
N LEU A 117 5.89 9.31 4.92
CA LEU A 117 4.79 10.09 4.37
C LEU A 117 3.50 9.26 4.26
N GLY A 118 3.63 7.98 3.91
CA GLY A 118 2.53 7.03 3.93
C GLY A 118 1.93 6.89 5.32
N LEU A 119 2.77 6.67 6.33
CA LEU A 119 2.34 6.56 7.73
C LEU A 119 1.61 7.82 8.20
N LEU A 120 2.15 9.01 7.90
CA LEU A 120 1.50 10.28 8.23
C LEU A 120 0.15 10.42 7.52
N TYR A 121 0.09 10.05 6.24
CA TYR A 121 -1.13 10.10 5.47
C TYR A 121 -2.21 9.17 6.04
N GLY A 122 -1.86 7.90 6.32
CA GLY A 122 -2.77 6.93 6.90
C GLY A 122 -3.22 7.31 8.31
N HIS A 123 -2.29 7.82 9.14
CA HIS A 123 -2.59 8.22 10.52
C HIS A 123 -3.59 9.39 10.57
N LEU A 124 -3.34 10.42 9.76
CA LEU A 124 -4.12 11.64 9.78
C LEU A 124 -5.38 11.51 8.93
N PHE A 125 -5.24 11.21 7.64
CA PHE A 125 -6.34 11.36 6.66
C PHE A 125 -7.12 10.07 6.41
N TRP A 126 -6.60 8.91 6.80
CA TRP A 126 -7.30 7.63 6.63
C TRP A 126 -7.26 6.85 7.93
N SER A 127 -7.57 7.47 9.07
CA SER A 127 -7.74 6.75 10.34
C SER A 127 -9.00 5.87 10.30
N MET A 128 -9.12 4.84 11.16
CA MET A 128 -10.40 4.17 11.51
C MET A 128 -10.87 4.46 12.96
N ASN A 129 -10.03 5.08 13.79
CA ASN A 129 -10.22 5.12 15.26
C ASN A 129 -11.22 6.19 15.74
N TYR A 130 -11.63 7.13 14.88
CA TYR A 130 -12.61 8.17 15.22
C TYR A 130 -14.06 7.63 15.31
N MET A 131 -14.30 6.37 14.97
CA MET A 131 -15.62 5.71 15.09
C MET A 131 -15.89 5.20 16.52
N GLU A 132 -14.85 4.97 17.33
CA GLU A 132 -15.01 4.52 18.72
C GLU A 132 -15.17 5.68 19.72
N ALA A 133 -14.87 6.91 19.31
CA ALA A 133 -14.88 8.10 20.17
C ALA A 133 -16.24 8.83 20.26
N LEU A 134 -17.33 8.23 19.75
CA LEU A 134 -18.69 8.79 19.69
C LEU A 134 -19.72 7.77 20.17
#